data_AF-A0A4R6TQS2-F1
#
_entry.id   AF-A0A4R6TQS2-F1
#
_cell.length_a   1.000
_cell.length_b   1.000
_cell.length_c   1.000
_cell.angle_alpha   90.00
_cell.angle_beta   90.00
_cell.angle_gamma   90.00
#
_symmetry.space_group_name_H-M   'P 1'
#
loop_
_entity.id
_entity.type
_entity.pdbx_description
1 polymer ?
#
loop_
_entity_poly.entity_id
_entity_poly.type
_entity_poly.pdbx_seq_one_letter_code
_entity_poly.pdbx_strand_id
1 'polypeptide(L)' 'MPTTACQFFYECENCKTVLKPKEGDCCVFCSYGTVACPPIQENKNCC' A
#
# COMPACT_ATOMS: atom_id res chain seq x y z
N MET A 1 -9.12 -6.44 -1.34
CA MET A 1 -8.43 -5.35 -2.07
C MET A 1 -8.55 -5.60 -3.54
N PRO A 2 -8.93 -4.61 -4.37
CA PRO A 2 -8.70 -4.74 -5.80
C PRO A 2 -7.20 -5.00 -5.98
N THR A 3 -6.88 -6.15 -6.55
CA THR A 3 -5.52 -6.67 -6.81
C THR A 3 -4.71 -5.76 -7.75
N THR A 4 -5.31 -4.67 -8.20
CA THR A 4 -4.88 -3.78 -9.28
C THR A 4 -4.67 -2.33 -8.86
N ALA A 5 -4.79 -1.97 -7.57
CA ALA A 5 -4.66 -0.57 -7.15
C ALA A 5 -3.78 -0.38 -5.89
N CYS A 6 -2.64 0.32 -6.04
CA CYS A 6 -1.87 0.84 -4.90
C CYS A 6 -2.70 1.96 -4.23
N GLN A 7 -3.05 1.81 -2.95
CA GLN A 7 -3.66 2.88 -2.18
C GLN A 7 -2.56 3.75 -1.55
N PHE A 8 -2.46 5.00 -1.98
CA PHE A 8 -1.47 5.96 -1.46
C PHE A 8 -1.90 6.60 -0.14
N PHE A 9 -3.20 6.81 0.06
CA PHE A 9 -3.72 7.41 1.29
C PHE A 9 -4.73 6.44 1.91
N TYR A 10 -4.44 6.02 3.14
CA TYR A 10 -5.34 5.17 3.90
C TYR A 10 -5.62 5.84 5.24
N GLU A 11 -6.89 6.14 5.49
CA GLU A 11 -7.31 6.59 6.80
C GLU A 11 -7.50 5.37 7.69
N CYS A 12 -6.70 5.28 8.76
CA CYS A 12 -6.86 4.22 9.73
C CYS A 12 -8.17 4.46 10.51
N GLU A 13 -9.15 3.57 10.39
CA GLU A 13 -10.45 3.73 11.06
C GLU A 13 -10.32 3.69 12.59
N ASN A 14 -9.32 2.98 13.13
CA ASN A 14 -9.08 2.87 14.57
C ASN A 14 -8.43 4.13 15.16
N CYS A 15 -7.52 4.76 14.41
CA CYS A 15 -6.71 5.88 14.89
C CYS A 15 -7.08 7.23 14.24
N LYS A 16 -7.99 7.22 13.25
CA LYS A 16 -8.39 8.34 12.39
C LYS A 16 -7.22 9.14 11.80
N THR A 17 -6.12 8.46 11.51
CA THR A 17 -4.90 9.07 10.97
C THR A 17 -4.74 8.68 9.52
N VAL A 18 -4.37 9.66 8.69
CA VAL A 18 -4.06 9.43 7.28
C VAL A 18 -2.65 8.89 7.18
N LEU A 19 -2.55 7.59 6.92
CA LEU A 19 -1.30 6.91 6.63
C LEU A 19 -0.90 7.19 5.18
N LYS A 20 0.39 7.46 5.01
CA LYS A 20 1.06 7.62 3.71
C LYS A 20 2.15 6.56 3.58
N PRO A 21 2.52 6.16 2.36
CA PRO A 21 3.58 5.20 2.15
C PRO A 21 4.88 5.81 2.65
N LYS A 22 5.78 4.96 3.15
CA LYS A 22 7.16 5.34 3.46
C LYS A 22 7.93 5.57 2.17
N GLU A 23 8.99 6.36 2.28
CA GLU A 23 9.89 6.63 1.17
C GLU A 23 10.53 5.32 0.69
N GLY A 24 10.22 4.91 -0.55
CA GLY A 24 10.65 3.63 -1.13
C GLY A 24 9.53 2.59 -1.33
N ASP A 25 8.31 2.82 -0.83
CA ASP A 25 7.15 1.92 -0.99
C ASP A 25 6.08 2.48 -1.95
N CYS A 26 5.33 1.63 -2.69
CA CYS A 26 4.25 2.12 -3.59
C CYS A 26 2.93 2.45 -2.91
N CYS A 27 2.59 1.71 -1.85
CA CYS A 27 1.25 1.68 -1.27
C CYS A 27 1.41 1.73 0.25
N VAL A 28 0.45 2.33 0.95
CA VAL A 28 0.37 2.24 2.42
C VAL A 28 0.42 0.78 2.88
N PHE A 29 -0.10 -0.13 2.07
CA PHE A 29 -0.09 -1.56 2.37
C PHE A 29 1.28 -2.23 2.17
N CYS A 30 2.20 -1.67 1.38
CA CYS A 30 3.59 -2.14 1.39
C CYS A 30 4.31 -1.63 2.63
N SER A 31 4.03 -0.40 3.04
CA SER A 31 4.71 0.20 4.20
C SER A 31 4.23 -0.32 5.56
N TYR A 32 2.95 -0.70 5.65
CA TYR A 32 2.29 -1.12 6.89
C TYR A 32 1.71 -2.54 6.83
N GLY A 33 1.60 -3.13 5.65
CA GLY A 33 1.15 -4.51 5.50
C GLY A 33 2.29 -5.50 5.68
N THR A 34 1.96 -6.68 6.19
CA THR A 34 2.91 -7.80 6.32
C THR A 34 3.05 -8.60 5.02
N VAL A 35 2.11 -8.45 4.09
CA VAL A 35 2.11 -9.11 2.78
C VAL A 35 2.35 -8.06 1.70
N ALA A 36 3.36 -8.29 0.85
CA ALA A 36 3.69 -7.39 -0.25
C ALA A 36 2.51 -7.20 -1.22
N CYS A 37 2.33 -5.98 -1.76
CA CYS A 37 1.28 -5.67 -2.73
C CYS A 37 1.41 -6.65 -3.95
N PRO A 38 0.30 -7.23 -4.47
CA PRO A 38 0.31 -8.13 -5.64
C PRO A 38 1.17 -7.69 -6.84
N PRO A 39 1.18 -6.39 -7.26
CA PRO A 39 2.05 -5.94 -8.35
C PRO A 39 3.55 -6.20 -8.10
N ILE A 40 4.04 -6.08 -6.87
CA ILE A 40 5.43 -6.41 -6.51
C ILE A 40 5.69 -7.91 -6.69
N GLN A 41 4.72 -8.75 -6.32
CA GLN A 41 4.83 -10.21 -6.46
C GLN A 41 4.76 -10.65 -7.94
N GLU A 42 3.99 -9.94 -8.77
CA GLU A 42 3.90 -10.17 -10.21
C GLU A 42 5.04 -9.50 -11.01
N ASN A 43 6.00 -8.84 -10.35
CA ASN A 43 7.08 -8.08 -11.00
C ASN A 43 6.54 -7.04 -12.00
N LYS A 44 5.32 -6.56 -11.76
CA LYS A 44 4.75 -5.41 -12.46
C LYS A 44 5.24 -4.18 -11.71
N ASN A 45 5.75 -3.19 -12.45
CA ASN A 45 6.09 -1.90 -11.87
C ASN A 45 4.93 -1.46 -10.97
N CYS A 46 5.27 -0.99 -9.78
CA CYS A 46 4.30 -0.48 -8.85
C CYS A 46 3.56 0.72 -9.49
N CYS A 47 2.37 0.43 -10.01
CA CYS A 47 1.58 1.27 -10.92
C CYS A 47 2.17 1.42 -12.33
#